data_AF-A0A2V9T9W8-F1
#
_entry.id   AF-A0A2V9T9W8-F1
#
_cell.length_a   1.000
_cell.length_b   1.000
_cell.length_c   1.000
_cell.angle_alpha   90.00
_cell.angle_beta   90.00
_cell.angle_gamma   90.00
#
_symmetry.space_group_name_H-M   'P 1'
#
loop_
_entity.id
_entity.type
_entity.pdbx_description
1 polymer ?
#
loop_
_entity_poly.entity_id
_entity_poly.type
_entity_poly.pdbx_seq_one_letter_code
_entity_poly.pdbx_strand_id
1 'polypeptide(L)'
;IRRALAPDGVYVCLDINCSDKLEENIGPLGALFHGFSVLYCMTTSLAWGGLGLGTLGFHERKAHEMCAEAGFGSVRRVPLENPFNNLYEITP
;
A
#
# COMPACT_ATOMS: atom_id res chain seq x y z
N ILE A 1 9.28 -6.30 9.19
CA ILE A 1 9.45 -7.27 8.08
C ILE A 1 10.92 -7.38 7.68
N ARG A 2 11.58 -6.30 7.22
CA ARG A 2 12.99 -6.35 6.76
C ARG A 2 13.98 -7.11 7.66
N ARG A 3 13.95 -6.87 8.97
CA ARG A 3 14.84 -7.55 9.96
C ARG A 3 14.57 -9.04 10.13
N ALA A 4 13.37 -9.50 9.84
CA ALA A 4 12.96 -10.90 10.00
C ALA A 4 13.14 -11.71 8.71
N LEU A 5 13.38 -11.05 7.58
CA LEU A 5 13.54 -11.68 6.28
C LEU A 5 14.96 -12.21 6.12
N ALA A 6 15.11 -13.41 5.55
CA ALA A 6 16.41 -13.95 5.16
C ALA A 6 17.11 -13.03 4.13
N PRO A 7 18.45 -13.10 3.98
CA PRO A 7 19.18 -12.28 3.01
C PRO A 7 18.69 -12.40 1.56
N ASP A 8 18.14 -13.55 1.19
CA ASP A 8 17.57 -13.88 -0.13
C ASP A 8 16.03 -14.01 -0.10
N GLY A 9 15.40 -13.62 1.00
CA GLY A 9 13.95 -13.72 1.15
C GLY A 9 13.19 -12.70 0.31
N VAL A 10 11.93 -13.02 0.00
CA VAL A 10 11.01 -12.15 -0.72
C VAL A 10 9.82 -11.81 0.19
N TYR A 11 9.52 -10.52 0.35
CA TYR A 11 8.27 -10.06 0.93
C TYR A 11 7.24 -9.83 -0.18
N VAL A 12 6.13 -10.56 -0.12
CA VAL A 12 4.99 -10.38 -1.02
C VAL A 12 3.96 -9.51 -0.32
N CYS A 13 3.73 -8.31 -0.85
CA CYS A 13 2.81 -7.31 -0.30
C CYS A 13 1.65 -7.11 -1.27
N LEU A 14 0.43 -7.44 -0.84
CA LEU A 14 -0.79 -7.13 -1.56
C LEU A 14 -1.46 -5.94 -0.87
N ASP A 15 -1.71 -4.86 -1.61
CA ASP A 15 -2.40 -3.67 -1.10
C ASP A 15 -3.35 -3.09 -2.17
N ILE A 16 -4.15 -2.09 -1.82
CA ILE A 16 -5.20 -1.54 -2.67
C ILE A 16 -4.63 -0.89 -3.92
N ASN A 17 -5.26 -1.17 -5.06
CA ASN A 17 -4.94 -0.51 -6.31
C ASN A 17 -5.46 0.93 -6.28
N CYS A 18 -4.54 1.87 -6.03
CA CYS A 18 -4.82 3.30 -5.97
C CYS A 18 -3.69 4.12 -6.59
N SER A 19 -4.05 5.29 -7.10
CA SER A 19 -3.11 6.32 -7.52
C SER A 19 -2.77 7.27 -6.37
N ASP A 20 -1.58 7.88 -6.42
CA ASP A 20 -1.20 8.99 -5.56
C ASP A 20 -1.95 10.29 -5.89
N LYS A 21 -2.62 10.36 -7.04
CA LYS A 21 -3.42 11.51 -7.46
C LYS A 21 -4.90 11.26 -7.26
N LEU A 22 -5.58 12.19 -6.60
CA LEU A 22 -6.99 12.06 -6.25
C LEU A 22 -7.88 11.92 -7.50
N GLU A 23 -7.60 12.70 -8.54
CA GLU A 23 -8.36 12.72 -9.78
C GLU A 23 -8.28 11.39 -10.55
N GLU A 24 -7.19 10.63 -10.39
CA GLU A 24 -7.01 9.32 -11.01
C GLU A 24 -7.78 8.21 -10.27
N ASN A 25 -8.24 8.48 -9.05
CA ASN A 25 -9.07 7.56 -8.26
C ASN A 25 -10.58 7.80 -8.47
N ILE A 26 -11.00 8.70 -9.36
CA ILE A 26 -12.43 8.99 -9.55
C ILE A 26 -13.16 7.79 -10.18
N GLY A 27 -14.24 7.35 -9.53
CA GLY A 27 -15.11 6.29 -10.02
C GLY A 27 -15.79 5.53 -8.87
N PRO A 28 -16.66 4.54 -9.18
CA PRO A 28 -17.38 3.78 -8.16
C PRO A 28 -16.47 3.10 -7.13
N LEU A 29 -15.34 2.52 -7.57
CA LEU A 29 -14.37 1.89 -6.68
C LEU A 29 -13.62 2.90 -5.81
N GLY A 30 -13.23 4.05 -6.37
CA GLY A 30 -12.60 5.11 -5.58
C GLY A 30 -13.52 5.65 -4.49
N ALA A 31 -14.79 5.89 -4.81
CA ALA A 31 -15.80 6.29 -3.82
C ALA A 31 -15.95 5.22 -2.71
N LEU A 32 -16.00 3.95 -3.09
CA LEU A 32 -16.07 2.83 -2.14
C LEU A 32 -14.84 2.77 -1.23
N PHE A 33 -13.63 2.82 -1.79
CA PHE A 33 -12.39 2.76 -1.04
C PHE A 33 -12.17 3.99 -0.15
N HIS A 34 -12.55 5.18 -0.60
CA HIS A 34 -12.53 6.37 0.26
C HIS A 34 -13.54 6.24 1.40
N GLY A 35 -14.71 5.67 1.13
CA GLY A 35 -15.68 5.29 2.15
C GLY A 35 -15.09 4.36 3.20
N PHE A 36 -14.47 3.25 2.79
CA PHE A 36 -13.77 2.33 3.71
C PHE A 36 -12.62 3.00 4.46
N SER A 37 -11.89 3.89 3.80
CA SER A 37 -10.79 4.62 4.41
C SER A 37 -11.28 5.48 5.58
N VAL A 38 -12.23 6.37 5.30
CA VAL A 38 -12.73 7.35 6.29
C VAL A 38 -13.58 6.69 7.37
N LEU A 39 -14.33 5.65 7.04
CA LEU A 39 -15.22 4.99 8.00
C LEU A 39 -14.55 3.88 8.81
N TYR A 40 -13.37 3.39 8.40
CA TYR A 40 -12.71 2.28 9.08
C TYR A 40 -11.18 2.33 9.11
N CYS A 41 -10.49 2.22 7.96
CA CYS A 41 -9.05 1.96 7.94
C CYS A 41 -8.22 3.12 8.53
N MET A 42 -8.51 4.35 8.09
CA MET A 42 -7.81 5.55 8.56
C MET A 42 -8.13 5.81 10.03
N THR A 43 -9.40 5.78 10.41
CA THR A 43 -9.84 6.09 11.78
C THR A 43 -9.33 5.09 12.79
N THR A 44 -9.29 3.79 12.45
CA THR A 44 -8.71 2.75 13.30
C THR A 44 -7.20 2.99 13.50
N SER A 45 -6.46 3.33 12.45
CA SER A 45 -5.03 3.65 12.58
C SER A 45 -4.81 4.87 13.50
N LEU A 46 -5.57 5.95 13.29
CA LEU A 46 -5.46 7.18 14.06
C LEU A 46 -5.84 6.99 15.55
N ALA A 47 -6.84 6.15 15.84
CA ALA A 47 -7.26 5.85 17.22
C ALA A 47 -6.12 5.26 18.08
N TRP A 48 -5.13 4.62 17.44
CA TRP A 48 -3.95 4.07 18.10
C TRP A 48 -2.68 4.89 17.85
N GLY A 49 -2.79 6.15 17.41
CA GLY A 49 -1.67 7.05 17.15
C GLY A 49 -0.84 6.67 15.90
N GLY A 50 -1.41 5.88 14.99
CA GLY A 50 -0.78 5.49 13.74
C GLY A 50 -0.79 6.59 12.67
N LEU A 51 -0.17 6.30 11.52
CA LEU A 51 0.02 7.27 10.43
C LEU A 51 -1.27 7.67 9.70
N GLY A 52 -2.36 6.89 9.83
CA GLY A 52 -3.63 7.23 9.19
C GLY A 52 -3.58 7.24 7.66
N LEU A 53 -2.75 6.40 7.03
CA LEU A 53 -2.65 6.32 5.56
C LEU A 53 -4.01 6.00 4.92
N GLY A 54 -4.81 5.17 5.59
CA GLY A 54 -6.11 4.75 5.08
C GLY A 54 -6.01 3.83 3.86
N THR A 55 -7.16 3.53 3.25
CA THR A 55 -7.28 2.51 2.19
C THR A 55 -6.56 2.90 0.90
N LEU A 56 -6.45 4.19 0.57
CA LEU A 56 -5.75 4.68 -0.63
C LEU A 56 -4.41 5.36 -0.31
N GLY A 57 -3.89 5.20 0.91
CA GLY A 57 -2.65 5.86 1.32
C GLY A 57 -1.39 5.07 0.97
N PHE A 58 -1.50 3.77 0.67
CA PHE A 58 -0.39 2.90 0.29
C PHE A 58 -0.31 2.70 -1.23
N HIS A 59 -0.36 3.80 -1.99
CA HIS A 59 -0.13 3.79 -3.43
C HIS A 59 1.34 3.46 -3.76
N GLU A 60 1.64 3.17 -5.04
CA GLU A 60 2.95 2.67 -5.47
C GLU A 60 4.13 3.57 -5.01
N ARG A 61 4.03 4.89 -5.17
CA ARG A 61 5.07 5.80 -4.65
C ARG A 61 5.29 5.65 -3.14
N LYS A 62 4.22 5.52 -2.34
CA LYS A 62 4.34 5.34 -0.88
C LYS A 62 4.96 3.99 -0.53
N ALA A 63 4.65 2.94 -1.30
CA ALA A 63 5.28 1.63 -1.14
C ALA A 63 6.79 1.71 -1.34
N HIS A 64 7.26 2.41 -2.39
CA HIS A 64 8.70 2.64 -2.61
C HIS A 64 9.34 3.42 -1.46
N GLU A 65 8.74 4.53 -1.04
CA GLU A 65 9.25 5.38 0.06
C GLU A 65 9.40 4.58 1.37
N MET A 66 8.32 3.92 1.82
CA MET A 66 8.32 3.19 3.09
C MET A 66 9.23 1.95 3.05
N CYS A 67 9.35 1.28 1.90
CA CYS A 67 10.27 0.15 1.76
C CYS A 67 11.73 0.59 1.80
N ALA A 68 12.07 1.71 1.13
CA ALA A 68 13.41 2.28 1.18
C ALA A 68 13.79 2.71 2.62
N GLU A 69 12.88 3.41 3.31
CA GLU A 69 13.06 3.77 4.73
C GLU A 69 13.24 2.54 5.65
N ALA A 70 12.55 1.44 5.34
CA ALA A 70 12.67 0.18 6.07
C ALA A 70 13.95 -0.61 5.74
N GLY A 71 14.74 -0.18 4.75
CA GLY A 71 15.99 -0.81 4.34
C GLY A 71 15.86 -1.96 3.34
N PHE A 72 14.79 -1.99 2.54
CA PHE A 72 14.69 -2.86 1.36
C PHE A 72 15.37 -2.22 0.14
N GLY A 73 16.00 -3.05 -0.70
CA GLY A 73 16.71 -2.61 -1.89
C GLY A 73 15.83 -2.50 -3.13
N SER A 74 14.74 -3.26 -3.23
CA SER A 74 13.86 -3.24 -4.40
C SER A 74 12.39 -3.45 -4.05
N VAL A 75 11.54 -2.75 -4.79
CA VAL A 75 10.09 -2.92 -4.82
C VAL A 75 9.69 -3.03 -6.28
N ARG A 76 9.02 -4.12 -6.65
CA ARG A 76 8.55 -4.37 -8.01
C ARG A 76 7.07 -4.70 -7.98
N ARG A 77 6.26 -3.96 -8.73
CA ARG A 77 4.87 -4.33 -8.98
C ARG A 77 4.82 -5.56 -9.88
N VAL A 78 4.18 -6.61 -9.41
CA VAL A 78 3.93 -7.83 -10.17
C VAL A 78 2.71 -7.59 -11.06
N PRO A 79 2.78 -7.87 -12.38
CA PRO A 79 1.62 -7.79 -13.24
C PRO A 79 0.48 -8.68 -12.72
N LEU A 80 -0.66 -8.06 -12.43
CA LEU A 80 -1.84 -8.72 -11.92
C LEU A 80 -3.08 -8.05 -12.52
N GLU A 81 -3.93 -8.83 -13.17
CA GLU A 81 -5.21 -8.34 -13.68
C GLU A 81 -6.24 -8.36 -12.54
N ASN A 82 -6.19 -7.32 -11.70
CA ASN A 82 -7.10 -7.17 -10.56
C ASN A 82 -7.45 -5.68 -10.34
N PRO A 83 -8.74 -5.31 -10.35
CA PRO A 83 -9.13 -3.91 -10.18
C PRO A 83 -9.07 -3.42 -8.73
N PHE A 84 -8.93 -4.31 -7.76
CA PHE A 84 -8.94 -3.98 -6.33
C PHE A 84 -7.55 -3.86 -5.72
N ASN A 85 -6.58 -4.65 -6.18
CA ASN A 85 -5.29 -4.78 -5.51
C ASN A 85 -4.11 -4.75 -6.47
N ASN A 86 -2.99 -4.21 -5.96
CA ASN A 86 -1.65 -4.35 -6.51
C ASN A 86 -0.88 -5.37 -5.69
N LEU A 87 -0.06 -6.16 -6.39
CA LEU A 87 0.87 -7.10 -5.78
C LEU A 87 2.28 -6.58 -5.96
N TYR A 88 3.05 -6.50 -4.88
CA TYR A 88 4.44 -6.08 -4.87
C TYR A 88 5.33 -7.24 -4.40
N GLU A 89 6.38 -7.46 -5.18
CA GLU A 89 7.54 -8.24 -4.78
C GLU A 89 8.58 -7.28 -4.20
N ILE A 90 8.95 -7.47 -2.94
CA ILE A 90 9.86 -6.59 -2.20
C ILE A 90 11.04 -7.43 -1.70
N THR A 91 12.27 -7.02 -2.05
CA THR A 91 13.49 -7.75 -1.71
C THR A 91 14.47 -6.90 -0.90
N PRO A 92 15.34 -7.53 -0.08
CA PRO A 92 16.40 -6.87 0.67
C PRO A 92 17.27 -5.90 -0.12
#